data_AF-A0A5Q0MEA6-F1
#
_entry.id   AF-A0A5Q0MEA6-F1
#
_cell.length_a   1.000
_cell.length_b   1.000
_cell.length_c   1.000
_cell.angle_alpha   90.00
_cell.angle_beta   90.00
_cell.angle_gamma   90.00
#
_symmetry.space_group_name_H-M   'P 1'
#
loop_
_entity.id
_entity.type
_entity.pdbx_description
1 polymer ?
#
loop_
_entity_poly.entity_id
_entity_poly.type
_entity_poly.pdbx_seq_one_letter_code
_entity_poly.pdbx_strand_id
1 'polypeptide(L)'
;MSYSSFTAASALRRLAGALERMSEDEISRLIDPNCDIEIKVIRRRSKEEISPETLVDLNSLVAKLTMFPSRAEASQFMETAFETKKTLDQIARHLDVPVLKQDKVETLRDKIIEATVGARLRSEAIKGTG
;
A
#
# COMPACT_ATOMS: atom_id res chain seq x y z
N MET A 1 15.36 -36.81 -20.40
CA MET A 1 13.97 -36.78 -19.89
C MET A 1 13.97 -36.26 -18.45
N SER A 2 13.85 -34.95 -18.21
CA SER A 2 13.78 -34.43 -16.81
C SER A 2 12.97 -33.14 -16.63
N TYR A 3 12.11 -32.75 -17.58
CA TYR A 3 11.30 -31.52 -17.45
C TYR A 3 10.13 -31.65 -16.45
N SER A 4 9.71 -32.87 -16.11
CA SER A 4 8.53 -33.13 -15.27
C SER A 4 8.79 -33.05 -13.75
N SER A 5 9.99 -33.42 -13.27
CA SER A 5 10.27 -33.38 -11.81
C SER A 5 10.45 -31.95 -11.29
N PHE A 6 11.00 -31.06 -12.13
CA PHE A 6 11.24 -29.66 -11.78
C PHE A 6 9.93 -28.88 -11.57
N THR A 7 8.89 -29.19 -12.35
CA THR A 7 7.58 -28.53 -12.25
C THR A 7 6.80 -28.98 -11.01
N ALA A 8 6.83 -30.29 -10.69
CA ALA A 8 6.20 -30.83 -9.48
C ALA A 8 6.85 -30.28 -8.20
N ALA A 9 8.19 -30.24 -8.14
CA ALA A 9 8.91 -29.66 -7.01
C ALA A 9 8.60 -28.16 -6.83
N SER A 10 8.46 -27.42 -7.93
CA SER A 10 8.06 -26.01 -7.90
C SER A 10 6.63 -25.83 -7.37
N ALA A 11 5.69 -26.67 -7.80
CA ALA A 11 4.31 -26.64 -7.32
C ALA A 11 4.21 -26.94 -5.82
N LEU A 12 4.91 -27.98 -5.35
CA LEU A 12 4.95 -28.35 -3.93
C LEU A 12 5.53 -27.23 -3.06
N ARG A 13 6.61 -26.58 -3.50
CA ARG A 13 7.16 -25.40 -2.79
C ARG A 13 6.15 -24.25 -2.69
N ARG A 14 5.38 -24.00 -3.74
CA ARG A 14 4.33 -22.97 -3.72
C ARG A 14 3.19 -23.32 -2.78
N LEU A 15 2.83 -24.59 -2.67
CA LEU A 15 1.83 -25.08 -1.71
C LEU A 15 2.36 -24.95 -0.27
N ALA A 16 3.59 -25.38 -0.01
CA ALA A 16 4.22 -25.24 1.31
C ALA A 16 4.23 -23.79 1.78
N GLY A 17 4.67 -22.85 0.92
CA GLY A 17 4.64 -21.42 1.26
C GLY A 17 3.24 -20.80 1.34
N ALA A 18 2.18 -21.50 0.90
CA ALA A 18 0.81 -21.10 1.19
C ALA A 18 0.37 -21.58 2.57
N LEU A 19 0.72 -22.84 2.92
CA LEU A 19 0.45 -23.43 4.24
C LEU A 19 1.12 -22.63 5.36
N GLU A 20 2.36 -22.17 5.18
CA GLU A 20 3.11 -21.36 6.15
C GLU A 20 2.43 -20.02 6.52
N ARG A 21 1.49 -19.53 5.69
CA ARG A 21 0.78 -18.27 5.91
C ARG A 21 -0.58 -18.45 6.58
N MET A 22 -0.99 -19.70 6.81
CA MET A 22 -2.26 -20.02 7.43
C MET A 22 -2.16 -19.89 8.95
N SER A 23 -3.26 -19.54 9.58
CA SER A 23 -3.40 -19.55 11.04
C SER A 23 -3.50 -20.97 11.58
N GLU A 24 -3.26 -21.14 12.89
CA GLU A 24 -3.37 -22.43 13.56
C GLU A 24 -4.77 -23.07 13.43
N ASP A 25 -5.83 -22.25 13.48
CA ASP A 25 -7.21 -22.71 13.27
C ASP A 25 -7.43 -23.24 11.85
N GLU A 26 -6.86 -22.57 10.84
CA GLU A 26 -6.97 -23.00 9.45
C GLU A 26 -6.16 -24.27 9.16
N ILE A 27 -4.97 -24.41 9.77
CA ILE A 27 -4.18 -25.65 9.72
C ILE A 27 -4.93 -26.81 10.39
N SER A 28 -5.60 -26.55 11.51
CA SER A 28 -6.38 -27.56 12.23
C SER A 28 -7.54 -28.09 11.36
N ARG A 29 -8.17 -27.24 10.55
CA ARG A 29 -9.20 -27.66 9.59
C ARG A 29 -8.65 -28.47 8.42
N LEU A 30 -7.40 -28.24 8.01
CA LEU A 30 -6.78 -28.99 6.92
C LEU A 30 -6.49 -30.46 7.27
N ILE A 31 -6.29 -30.76 8.56
CA ILE A 31 -6.01 -32.13 9.03
C ILE A 31 -7.28 -32.86 9.51
N ASP A 32 -8.44 -32.20 9.50
CA ASP A 32 -9.72 -32.80 9.87
C ASP A 32 -10.18 -33.77 8.78
N PRO A 33 -10.34 -35.08 9.08
CA PRO A 33 -10.78 -36.07 8.09
C PRO A 33 -12.21 -35.85 7.57
N ASN A 34 -12.99 -34.95 8.17
CA ASN A 34 -14.32 -34.59 7.72
C ASN A 34 -14.34 -33.37 6.77
N CYS A 35 -13.17 -32.84 6.42
CA CYS A 35 -13.04 -31.71 5.50
C CYS A 35 -12.49 -32.17 4.14
N ASP A 36 -13.12 -31.72 3.06
CA ASP A 36 -12.58 -31.85 1.71
C ASP A 36 -11.65 -30.67 1.39
N ILE A 37 -10.54 -30.95 0.70
CA ILE A 37 -9.57 -29.95 0.27
C ILE A 37 -9.73 -29.67 -1.23
N GLU A 38 -10.09 -28.44 -1.58
CA GLU A 38 -10.12 -27.96 -2.97
C GLU A 38 -8.94 -27.02 -3.26
N ILE A 39 -8.17 -27.31 -4.31
CA ILE A 39 -7.07 -26.45 -4.76
C ILE A 39 -7.50 -25.66 -5.99
N LYS A 40 -7.63 -24.34 -5.85
CA LYS A 40 -7.98 -23.44 -6.95
C LYS A 40 -6.77 -22.68 -7.48
N VAL A 41 -6.47 -22.84 -8.77
CA VAL A 41 -5.44 -22.03 -9.45
C VAL A 41 -6.06 -20.70 -9.86
N ILE A 42 -5.84 -19.68 -9.04
CA ILE A 42 -6.28 -18.32 -9.33
C ILE A 42 -5.12 -17.59 -10.01
N ARG A 43 -5.36 -17.02 -11.20
CA ARG A 43 -4.42 -16.04 -11.77
C ARG A 43 -4.37 -14.88 -10.80
N ARG A 44 -3.21 -14.67 -10.16
CA ARG A 44 -2.97 -13.41 -9.45
C ARG A 44 -3.20 -12.32 -10.50
N ARG A 45 -4.18 -11.44 -10.26
CA ARG A 45 -3.95 -10.06 -10.71
C ARG A 45 -2.64 -9.72 -10.05
N SER A 46 -1.68 -9.24 -10.82
CA SER A 46 -0.65 -8.39 -10.26
C SER A 46 -1.40 -7.24 -9.59
N LYS A 47 -1.83 -7.45 -8.33
CA LYS A 47 -1.44 -6.53 -7.27
C LYS A 47 0.03 -6.38 -7.58
N GLU A 48 0.43 -5.21 -8.10
CA GLU A 48 1.84 -4.88 -8.23
C GLU A 48 2.51 -5.56 -7.05
N GLU A 49 3.43 -6.48 -7.38
CA GLU A 49 4.37 -6.91 -6.37
C GLU A 49 4.79 -5.60 -5.75
N ILE A 50 4.38 -5.39 -4.49
CA ILE A 50 4.95 -4.30 -3.72
C ILE A 50 6.38 -4.77 -3.70
N SER A 51 7.16 -4.24 -4.64
CA SER A 51 8.57 -4.45 -4.66
C SER A 51 9.02 -4.03 -3.26
N PRO A 52 10.03 -4.70 -2.71
CA PRO A 52 10.66 -4.22 -1.48
C PRO A 52 11.06 -2.72 -1.58
N GLU A 53 11.04 -2.11 -2.78
CA GLU A 53 11.29 -0.71 -3.08
C GLU A 53 10.11 0.26 -2.85
N THR A 54 8.90 -0.18 -2.47
CA THR A 54 7.82 0.75 -2.03
C THR A 54 7.32 0.49 -0.62
N LEU A 55 8.25 0.21 0.31
CA LEU A 55 8.15 0.88 1.60
C LEU A 55 8.26 2.38 1.29
N VAL A 56 7.12 3.02 1.03
CA VAL A 56 7.06 4.48 1.02
C VAL A 56 7.58 4.87 2.39
N ASP A 57 8.82 5.36 2.45
CA ASP A 57 9.33 5.98 3.65
C ASP A 57 8.48 7.23 3.86
N LEU A 58 7.46 7.08 4.69
CA LEU A 58 6.46 8.12 4.93
C LEU A 58 7.13 9.38 5.48
N ASN A 59 8.25 9.25 6.21
CA ASN A 59 8.99 10.40 6.70
C ASN A 59 9.68 11.15 5.55
N SER A 60 10.35 10.44 4.64
CA SER A 60 10.96 11.04 3.45
C SER A 60 9.90 11.65 2.51
N LEU A 61 8.74 11.01 2.38
CA LEU A 61 7.63 11.54 1.60
C LEU A 61 7.08 12.83 2.21
N VAL A 62 6.87 12.88 3.53
CA VAL A 62 6.39 14.08 4.22
C VAL A 62 7.40 15.21 4.10
N ALA A 63 8.69 14.92 4.28
CA ALA A 63 9.75 15.90 4.06
C ALA A 63 9.69 16.46 2.64
N LYS A 64 9.58 15.59 1.62
CA LYS A 64 9.43 16.01 0.22
C LYS A 64 8.17 16.85 -0.01
N LEU A 65 7.02 16.45 0.56
CA LEU A 65 5.78 17.19 0.45
C LEU A 65 5.93 18.60 1.02
N THR A 66 6.56 18.76 2.18
CA THR A 66 6.79 20.08 2.76
C THR A 66 7.70 20.98 1.92
N MET A 67 8.54 20.44 1.03
CA MET A 67 9.45 21.24 0.20
C MET A 67 8.82 21.77 -1.10
N PHE A 68 7.62 21.30 -1.50
CA PHE A 68 6.99 21.84 -2.70
C PHE A 68 6.62 23.31 -2.53
N PRO A 69 6.94 24.18 -3.51
CA PRO A 69 6.70 25.62 -3.44
C PRO A 69 5.21 25.98 -3.55
N SER A 70 4.41 25.11 -4.18
CA SER A 70 2.98 25.34 -4.38
C SER A 70 2.14 24.08 -4.13
N ARG A 71 0.87 24.28 -3.78
CA ARG A 71 -0.12 23.19 -3.67
C ARG A 71 -0.32 22.47 -5.01
N ALA A 72 -0.25 23.20 -6.11
CA ALA A 72 -0.45 22.67 -7.46
C ALA A 72 0.66 21.67 -7.84
N GLU A 73 1.93 22.00 -7.59
CA GLU A 73 3.05 21.09 -7.87
C GLU A 73 3.00 19.84 -7.00
N ALA A 74 2.63 19.98 -5.73
CA ALA A 74 2.43 18.83 -4.85
C ALA A 74 1.26 17.94 -5.33
N SER A 75 0.17 18.53 -5.84
CA SER A 75 -0.94 17.76 -6.43
C SER A 75 -0.49 16.95 -7.63
N GLN A 76 0.23 17.58 -8.55
CA GLN A 76 0.75 16.90 -9.74
C GLN A 76 1.72 15.75 -9.38
N PHE A 77 2.58 15.97 -8.38
CA PHE A 77 3.43 14.90 -7.85
C PHE A 77 2.60 13.76 -7.23
N MET A 78 1.60 14.08 -6.43
CA MET A 78 0.78 13.05 -5.78
C MET A 78 -0.13 12.30 -6.76
N GLU A 79 -0.59 12.96 -7.83
CA GLU A 79 -1.34 12.33 -8.93
C GLU A 79 -0.50 11.28 -9.65
N THR A 80 0.76 11.60 -9.94
CA THR A 80 1.67 10.72 -10.68
C THR A 80 2.27 9.62 -9.80
N ALA A 81 2.47 9.88 -8.50
CA ALA A 81 3.10 8.94 -7.58
C ALA A 81 2.11 8.00 -6.88
N PHE A 82 0.85 8.41 -6.68
CA PHE A 82 -0.11 7.67 -5.85
C PHE A 82 -1.53 7.67 -6.44
N GLU A 83 -1.86 6.58 -7.13
CA GLU A 83 -3.17 6.41 -7.76
C GLU A 83 -4.20 5.73 -6.85
N THR A 84 -3.76 4.99 -5.83
CA THR A 84 -4.68 4.18 -5.02
C THR A 84 -5.12 4.87 -3.74
N LYS A 85 -6.42 4.76 -3.42
CA LYS A 85 -6.99 5.21 -2.14
C LYS A 85 -6.27 4.60 -0.93
N LYS A 86 -5.78 3.37 -1.06
CA LYS A 86 -5.12 2.65 0.04
C LYS A 86 -3.82 3.35 0.46
N THR A 87 -2.97 3.71 -0.50
CA THR A 87 -1.70 4.39 -0.20
C THR A 87 -1.95 5.77 0.38
N LEU A 88 -2.92 6.51 -0.16
CA LEU A 88 -3.29 7.83 0.37
C LEU A 88 -3.87 7.74 1.80
N ASP A 89 -4.68 6.72 2.11
CA ASP A 89 -5.17 6.49 3.49
C ASP A 89 -4.02 6.25 4.47
N GLN A 90 -2.99 5.49 4.07
CA GLN A 90 -1.79 5.28 4.90
C GLN A 90 -1.01 6.58 5.14
N ILE A 91 -0.80 7.39 4.10
CA ILE A 91 -0.11 8.69 4.21
C ILE A 91 -0.91 9.64 5.11
N ALA A 92 -2.22 9.73 4.91
CA ALA A 92 -3.09 10.59 5.71
C ALA A 92 -3.04 10.20 7.19
N ARG A 93 -3.10 8.91 7.52
CA ARG A 93 -2.99 8.43 8.91
C ARG A 93 -1.63 8.73 9.54
N HIS A 94 -0.55 8.60 8.79
CA HIS A 94 0.80 8.94 9.27
C HIS A 94 0.97 10.43 9.57
N LEU A 95 0.19 11.27 8.90
CA LEU A 95 0.13 12.72 9.12
C LEU A 95 -0.93 13.15 10.13
N ASP A 96 -1.56 12.22 10.84
CA ASP A 96 -2.70 12.47 11.74
C ASP A 96 -3.88 13.21 11.06
N VAL A 97 -4.06 13.00 9.75
CA VAL A 97 -5.15 13.57 8.97
C VAL A 97 -6.40 12.68 9.09
N PRO A 98 -7.58 13.23 9.46
CA PRO A 98 -8.81 12.45 9.55
C PRO A 98 -9.27 11.86 8.21
N VAL A 99 -9.42 10.53 8.17
CA VAL A 99 -9.93 9.78 7.01
C VAL A 99 -11.34 9.23 7.27
N LEU A 100 -12.27 9.55 6.38
CA LEU A 100 -13.64 9.05 6.38
C LEU A 100 -13.82 7.93 5.35
N LYS A 101 -14.75 7.00 5.61
CA LYS A 101 -15.06 5.90 4.67
C LYS A 101 -15.44 6.41 3.27
N GLN A 102 -16.18 7.52 3.21
CA GLN A 102 -16.65 8.14 1.98
C GLN A 102 -15.61 8.99 1.24
N ASP A 103 -14.44 9.24 1.83
CA ASP A 103 -13.41 10.04 1.17
C ASP A 103 -12.95 9.35 -0.13
N LYS A 104 -12.87 10.14 -1.20
CA LYS A 104 -12.35 9.72 -2.49
C LYS A 104 -10.84 9.97 -2.56
N VAL A 105 -10.19 9.39 -3.59
CA VAL A 105 -8.75 9.57 -3.85
C VAL A 105 -8.36 11.05 -3.88
N GLU A 106 -9.10 11.86 -4.64
CA GLU A 106 -8.91 13.31 -4.75
C GLU A 106 -9.03 14.00 -3.38
N THR A 107 -10.09 13.69 -2.62
CA THR A 107 -10.31 14.26 -1.29
C THR A 107 -9.18 13.94 -0.32
N LEU A 108 -8.65 12.71 -0.33
CA LEU A 108 -7.51 12.34 0.51
C LEU A 108 -6.25 13.10 0.10
N ARG A 109 -6.01 13.25 -1.20
CA ARG A 109 -4.88 14.00 -1.74
C ARG A 109 -4.91 15.46 -1.27
N ASP A 110 -6.07 16.11 -1.42
CA ASP A 110 -6.26 17.50 -0.98
C ASP A 110 -5.99 17.67 0.51
N LYS A 111 -6.52 16.76 1.34
CA LYS A 111 -6.29 16.78 2.79
C LYS A 111 -4.80 16.63 3.14
N ILE A 112 -4.08 15.73 2.47
CA ILE A 112 -2.64 15.51 2.68
C ILE A 112 -1.83 16.76 2.29
N ILE A 113 -2.13 17.35 1.14
CA ILE A 113 -1.46 18.56 0.66
C ILE A 113 -1.70 19.73 1.63
N GLU A 114 -2.92 19.85 2.14
CA GLU A 114 -3.29 20.93 3.04
C GLU A 114 -2.65 20.80 4.43
N ALA A 115 -2.48 19.56 4.90
CA ALA A 115 -1.77 19.24 6.14
C ALA A 115 -0.24 19.42 6.03
N THR A 116 0.31 19.42 4.82
CA THR A 116 1.75 19.54 4.57
C THR A 116 2.11 20.92 3.98
N VAL A 117 2.08 21.06 2.66
CA VAL A 117 2.38 22.30 1.93
C VAL A 117 1.52 23.45 2.42
N GLY A 118 0.22 23.21 2.61
CA GLY A 118 -0.70 24.24 3.05
C GLY A 118 -0.36 24.80 4.44
N ALA A 119 -0.01 23.92 5.37
CA ALA A 119 0.41 24.30 6.72
C ALA A 119 1.71 25.12 6.70
N ARG A 120 2.71 24.71 5.89
CA ARG A 120 3.96 25.47 5.72
C ARG A 120 3.70 26.88 5.16
N LEU A 121 2.98 26.97 4.04
CA LEU A 121 2.71 28.25 3.38
C LEU A 121 1.96 29.23 4.29
N ARG A 122 1.00 28.74 5.09
CA ARG A 122 0.34 29.56 6.12
C ARG A 122 1.32 30.03 7.19
N SER A 123 2.20 29.16 7.65
CA SER A 123 3.21 29.50 8.66
C SER A 123 4.15 30.60 8.15
N GLU A 124 4.60 30.51 6.90
CA GLU A 124 5.47 31.51 6.27
C GLU A 124 4.75 32.85 6.08
N ALA A 125 3.49 32.83 5.63
CA ALA A 125 2.67 34.04 5.50
C ALA A 125 2.48 34.74 6.85
N ILE A 126 2.26 33.99 7.94
CA ILE A 126 2.14 34.54 9.30
C ILE A 126 3.49 35.11 9.79
N LYS A 127 4.61 34.46 9.46
CA LYS A 127 5.96 34.91 9.83
C LYS A 127 6.49 36.05 8.97
N GLY A 128 5.81 36.39 7.87
CA GLY A 128 6.28 37.38 6.90
C GLY A 128 7.49 36.91 6.09
N THR A 129 7.68 35.60 5.95
CA THR A 129 8.82 34.98 5.24
C THR A 129 8.42 34.28 3.94
N GLY A 130 7.19 34.53 3.46
CA GLY A 130 6.62 33.95 2.23
C GLY A 130 6.58 34.93 1.08
#